data_AF-A0A2M8N766-F1
#
_entry.id   AF-A0A2M8N766-F1
#
_cell.length_a   1.000
_cell.length_b   1.000
_cell.length_c   1.000
_cell.angle_alpha   90.00
_cell.angle_beta   90.00
_cell.angle_gamma   90.00
#
_symmetry.space_group_name_H-M   'P 1'
#
loop_
_entity.id
_entity.type
_entity.pdbx_description
1 polymer ?
#
loop_
_entity_poly.entity_id
_entity_poly.type
_entity_poly.pdbx_seq_one_letter_code
_entity_poly.pdbx_strand_id
1 'polypeptide(L)'
;YYRMTFDNRLLIGGGRKQNIALENDTTEDRVTDPVQQVLDNYLKRHFPDVTVPVSRRWAGIMGFTPDSLPLVGVLPDMPDVGFAVGFTGHGLSLGAGAAERAVNMMLHGTHPGALDAKRLEPAV
;
A
#
# COMPACT_ATOMS: atom_id res chain seq x y z
N TYR A 1 7.31 -0.25 -11.66
CA TYR A 1 6.32 -1.01 -12.44
C TYR A 1 5.70 -0.08 -13.46
N TYR A 2 5.08 -0.62 -14.50
CA TYR A 2 4.31 0.14 -15.48
C TYR A 2 3.07 -0.64 -15.91
N ARG A 3 2.04 0.05 -16.40
CA ARG A 3 0.86 -0.56 -17.05
C ARG A 3 0.18 0.44 -17.99
N MET A 4 -0.57 -0.07 -18.96
CA MET A 4 -1.48 0.75 -19.76
C MET A 4 -2.85 0.83 -19.07
N THR A 5 -3.48 1.99 -19.15
CA THR A 5 -4.90 2.17 -18.77
C THR A 5 -5.81 1.91 -19.97
N PHE A 6 -7.10 1.71 -19.72
CA PHE A 6 -8.11 1.46 -20.76
C PHE A 6 -8.27 2.64 -21.74
N ASP A 7 -7.88 3.84 -21.34
CA ASP A 7 -7.91 5.07 -22.14
C ASP A 7 -6.54 5.44 -22.72
N ASN A 8 -5.71 4.43 -23.01
CA ASN A 8 -4.42 4.56 -23.70
C ASN A 8 -3.39 5.47 -23.00
N ARG A 9 -3.37 5.50 -21.66
CA ARG A 9 -2.31 6.18 -20.91
C ARG A 9 -1.30 5.19 -20.37
N LEU A 10 -0.02 5.54 -20.45
CA LEU A 10 1.05 4.83 -19.77
C LEU A 10 1.13 5.30 -18.31
N LEU A 11 0.93 4.37 -17.38
CA LEU A 11 1.15 4.58 -15.95
C LEU A 11 2.50 3.98 -15.56
N ILE A 12 3.31 4.76 -14.87
CA ILE A 12 4.56 4.31 -14.24
C ILE A 12 4.52 4.61 -12.74
N GLY A 13 5.13 3.74 -11.94
CA GLY A 13 5.18 3.93 -10.49
C GLY A 13 6.29 3.10 -9.82
N GLY A 14 6.58 3.43 -8.57
CA GLY A 14 7.68 2.84 -7.79
C GLY A 14 8.70 3.89 -7.36
N GLY A 15 9.96 3.50 -7.23
CA GLY A 15 11.07 4.43 -6.93
C GLY A 15 11.24 4.81 -5.45
N ARG A 16 10.20 4.70 -4.61
CA ARG A 16 10.28 5.10 -3.18
C ARG A 16 11.42 4.45 -2.39
N LYS A 17 11.76 3.18 -2.68
CA LYS A 17 12.85 2.45 -2.02
C LYS A 17 14.24 3.02 -2.30
N GLN A 18 14.37 3.94 -3.27
CA GLN A 18 15.63 4.62 -3.56
C GLN A 18 15.85 5.84 -2.66
N ASN A 19 14.85 6.25 -1.87
CA ASN A 19 14.90 7.41 -0.97
C ASN A 19 14.26 7.09 0.40
N ILE A 20 14.63 5.96 1.01
CA ILE A 20 13.99 5.42 2.23
C ILE A 20 13.92 6.45 3.36
N ALA A 21 15.00 7.19 3.63
CA ALA A 21 15.03 8.16 4.73
C ALA A 21 14.01 9.30 4.58
N LEU A 22 13.62 9.62 3.34
CA LEU A 22 12.60 10.63 3.05
C LEU A 22 11.18 10.01 3.01
N GLU A 23 11.09 8.75 2.56
CA GLU A 23 9.83 8.09 2.20
C GLU A 23 9.27 7.17 3.30
N ASN A 24 10.01 6.97 4.40
CA ASN A 24 9.59 6.25 5.60
C ASN A 24 9.23 7.22 6.74
N ASP A 25 8.44 6.72 7.69
CA ASP A 25 8.05 7.46 8.91
C ASP A 25 7.43 8.84 8.66
N THR A 26 6.71 8.95 7.55
CA THR A 26 6.01 10.17 7.13
C THR A 26 4.55 9.87 6.84
N THR A 27 3.70 10.85 7.15
CA THR A 27 2.27 10.88 6.78
C THR A 27 2.01 11.88 5.67
N GLU A 28 3.04 12.52 5.12
CA GLU A 28 2.91 13.51 4.06
C GLU A 28 2.53 12.86 2.73
N ASP A 29 1.29 13.09 2.29
CA ASP A 29 0.83 12.65 0.99
C ASP A 29 1.20 13.68 -0.10
N ARG A 30 2.46 13.64 -0.52
CA ARG A 30 2.97 14.51 -1.58
C ARG A 30 3.98 13.82 -2.48
N VAL A 31 4.10 14.33 -3.70
CA VAL A 31 5.20 13.94 -4.60
C VAL A 31 6.53 14.49 -4.05
N THR A 32 7.61 13.74 -4.27
CA THR A 32 8.97 14.14 -3.89
C THR A 32 9.87 14.17 -5.13
N ASP A 33 10.69 15.22 -5.26
CA ASP A 33 11.58 15.40 -6.41
C ASP A 33 12.48 14.19 -6.66
N PRO A 34 13.09 13.55 -5.64
CA PRO A 34 13.91 12.36 -5.86
C PRO A 34 13.13 11.21 -6.50
N VAL A 35 11.88 10.95 -6.07
CA VAL A 35 11.05 9.90 -6.68
C VAL A 35 10.63 10.29 -8.10
N GLN A 36 10.30 11.56 -8.36
CA GLN A 36 9.95 12.00 -9.71
C GLN A 36 11.12 11.85 -10.69
N GLN A 37 12.34 12.18 -10.26
CA GLN A 37 13.55 11.98 -11.09
C GLN A 37 13.78 10.50 -11.42
N VAL A 38 13.54 9.60 -10.47
CA VAL A 38 13.61 8.15 -10.72
C VAL A 38 12.61 7.70 -11.77
N LEU A 39 11.36 8.19 -11.70
CA LEU A 39 10.33 7.86 -12.67
C LEU A 39 10.64 8.43 -14.06
N ASP A 40 11.14 9.67 -14.13
CA ASP A 40 11.51 10.32 -15.39
C ASP A 40 12.69 9.61 -16.07
N ASN A 41 13.69 9.20 -15.29
CA ASN A 41 14.82 8.42 -15.79
C ASN A 41 14.39 7.02 -16.24
N TYR A 42 13.47 6.38 -15.51
CA TYR A 42 12.88 5.10 -15.91
C TYR A 42 12.15 5.21 -17.26
N LEU A 43 11.34 6.27 -17.44
CA LEU A 43 10.64 6.52 -18.70
C LEU A 43 11.62 6.72 -19.86
N LYS A 44 12.60 7.63 -19.71
CA LYS A 44 13.62 7.90 -20.75
C LYS A 44 14.41 6.66 -21.14
N ARG A 45 14.74 5.80 -20.17
CA ARG A 45 15.56 4.61 -20.38
C ARG A 45 14.78 3.48 -21.07
N HIS A 46 13.53 3.26 -20.67
CA HIS A 46 12.77 2.07 -21.08
C HIS A 46 11.71 2.35 -22.13
N PHE A 47 11.29 3.61 -22.30
CA PHE A 47 10.27 4.04 -23.24
C PHE A 47 10.70 5.35 -23.94
N PRO A 48 11.86 5.36 -24.63
CA PRO A 48 12.41 6.57 -25.25
C PRO A 48 11.49 7.20 -26.29
N ASP A 49 10.62 6.41 -26.93
CA ASP A 49 9.68 6.87 -27.95
C ASP A 49 8.43 7.57 -27.36
N VAL A 50 8.24 7.52 -26.03
CA VAL A 50 7.14 8.20 -25.35
C VAL A 50 7.53 9.66 -25.12
N THR A 51 7.15 10.53 -26.07
CA THR A 51 7.48 11.96 -26.04
C THR A 51 6.32 12.86 -25.57
N VAL A 52 5.21 12.26 -25.12
CA VAL A 52 4.01 12.99 -24.67
C VAL A 52 4.21 13.63 -23.30
N PRO A 53 3.56 14.77 -22.99
CA PRO A 53 3.68 15.41 -21.69
C PRO A 53 3.07 14.56 -20.57
N VAL A 54 3.63 14.68 -19.36
CA VAL A 54 3.08 14.03 -18.17
C VAL A 54 1.74 14.67 -17.82
N SER A 55 0.66 13.91 -17.98
CA SER A 55 -0.69 14.41 -17.70
C SER A 55 -1.00 14.57 -16.22
N ARG A 56 -0.46 13.69 -15.36
CA ARG A 56 -0.69 13.67 -13.90
C ARG A 56 0.48 13.05 -13.14
N ARG A 57 0.72 13.54 -11.92
CA ARG A 57 1.60 12.95 -10.90
C ARG A 57 0.85 12.91 -9.58
N TRP A 58 1.06 11.87 -8.79
CA TRP A 58 0.48 11.72 -7.47
C TRP A 58 1.38 10.87 -6.58
N ALA A 59 1.13 10.93 -5.28
CA ALA A 59 1.72 10.07 -4.27
C ALA A 59 0.59 9.37 -3.49
N GLY A 60 0.98 8.53 -2.54
CA GLY A 60 0.04 7.89 -1.63
C GLY A 60 0.77 7.24 -0.46
N ILE A 61 0.13 7.24 0.70
CA ILE A 61 0.66 6.64 1.92
C ILE A 61 0.42 5.13 1.92
N MET A 62 1.41 4.37 2.43
CA MET A 62 1.26 2.94 2.67
C MET A 62 1.54 2.64 4.13
N GLY A 63 0.64 1.88 4.76
CA GLY A 63 0.90 1.26 6.06
C GLY A 63 1.69 -0.03 5.88
N PHE A 64 2.78 -0.17 6.63
CA PHE A 64 3.64 -1.35 6.65
C PHE A 64 3.51 -2.10 7.96
N THR A 65 3.60 -3.42 7.87
CA THR A 65 3.71 -4.33 9.00
C THR A 65 5.09 -4.99 9.00
N PRO A 66 5.67 -5.31 10.17
CA PRO A 66 7.00 -5.92 10.25
C PRO A 66 7.12 -7.25 9.48
N ASP A 67 6.03 -8.00 9.38
CA ASP A 67 5.97 -9.31 8.72
C ASP A 67 5.38 -9.27 7.31
N SER A 68 5.10 -8.08 6.78
CA SER A 68 4.50 -7.87 5.45
C SER A 68 3.09 -8.44 5.24
N LEU A 69 2.40 -8.89 6.30
CA LEU A 69 1.02 -9.34 6.24
C LEU A 69 0.04 -8.27 6.75
N PRO A 70 -1.18 -8.13 6.20
CA PRO A 70 -2.19 -7.24 6.76
C PRO A 70 -2.55 -7.58 8.22
N LEU A 71 -3.04 -6.60 8.97
CA LEU A 71 -3.58 -6.78 10.33
C LEU A 71 -5.09 -6.67 10.29
N VAL A 72 -5.77 -7.66 10.87
CA VAL A 72 -7.22 -7.73 11.08
C VAL A 72 -7.50 -7.89 12.56
N GLY A 73 -8.35 -7.03 13.11
CA GLY A 73 -8.69 -7.04 14.53
C GLY A 73 -9.83 -6.08 14.86
N VAL A 74 -10.10 -5.91 16.15
CA VAL A 74 -11.02 -4.89 16.69
C VAL A 74 -10.23 -3.89 17.54
N LEU A 75 -10.72 -2.66 17.63
CA LEU A 75 -10.11 -1.68 18.53
C LEU A 75 -10.36 -2.08 19.99
N PRO A 76 -9.32 -2.10 20.87
CA PRO A 76 -9.47 -2.56 22.26
C PRO A 76 -10.56 -1.84 23.05
N ASP A 77 -10.68 -0.52 22.87
CA ASP A 77 -11.66 0.33 23.57
C ASP A 77 -13.00 0.46 22.82
N MET A 78 -13.11 -0.12 21.61
CA MET A 78 -14.29 -0.05 20.75
C MET A 78 -14.49 -1.39 20.03
N PRO A 79 -15.00 -2.42 20.73
CA PRO A 79 -15.11 -3.79 20.19
C PRO A 79 -16.03 -3.89 18.97
N ASP A 80 -16.93 -2.94 18.77
CA ASP A 80 -17.81 -2.83 17.59
C ASP A 80 -17.11 -2.19 16.38
N VAL A 81 -15.84 -1.79 16.50
CA VAL A 81 -15.04 -1.18 15.42
C VAL A 81 -13.92 -2.15 15.00
N GLY A 82 -14.14 -2.84 13.89
CA GLY A 82 -13.13 -3.68 13.26
C GLY A 82 -12.22 -2.91 12.32
N PHE A 83 -11.01 -3.42 12.10
CA PHE A 83 -10.05 -2.86 11.16
C PHE A 83 -9.41 -3.94 10.27
N ALA A 84 -8.99 -3.52 9.09
CA ALA A 84 -8.10 -4.24 8.19
C ALA A 84 -7.07 -3.24 7.65
N VAL A 85 -5.81 -3.31 8.11
CA VAL A 85 -4.78 -2.28 7.84
C VAL A 85 -3.42 -2.91 7.53
N GLY A 86 -2.41 -2.07 7.24
CA GLY A 86 -1.02 -2.54 7.18
C GLY A 86 -0.70 -3.44 5.98
N PHE A 87 -1.36 -3.21 4.84
CA PHE A 87 -1.26 -4.07 3.66
C PHE A 87 0.12 -4.12 2.98
N THR A 88 1.10 -3.30 3.40
CA THR A 88 2.49 -3.39 2.94
C THR A 88 2.61 -3.33 1.40
N GLY A 89 1.79 -2.48 0.77
CA GLY A 89 1.76 -2.32 -0.70
C GLY A 89 0.93 -3.37 -1.46
N HIS A 90 0.31 -4.33 -0.78
CA HIS A 90 -0.50 -5.40 -1.38
C HIS A 90 -2.01 -5.22 -1.16
N GLY A 91 -2.47 -3.97 -0.95
CA GLY A 91 -3.87 -3.68 -0.64
C GLY A 91 -4.85 -4.10 -1.74
N LEU A 92 -4.45 -3.95 -3.01
CA LEU A 92 -5.29 -4.36 -4.14
C LEU A 92 -5.45 -5.89 -4.25
N SER A 93 -4.41 -6.66 -3.92
CA SER A 93 -4.44 -8.12 -4.05
C SER A 93 -5.02 -8.81 -2.83
N LEU A 94 -4.74 -8.29 -1.63
CA LEU A 94 -5.17 -8.91 -0.35
C LEU A 94 -6.45 -8.29 0.21
N GLY A 95 -6.92 -7.15 -0.34
CA GLY A 95 -8.00 -6.36 0.23
C GLY A 95 -9.30 -7.14 0.44
N ALA A 96 -9.76 -7.87 -0.59
CA ALA A 96 -11.01 -8.63 -0.51
C ALA A 96 -10.95 -9.73 0.58
N GLY A 97 -9.88 -10.53 0.60
CA GLY A 97 -9.72 -11.60 1.59
C GLY A 97 -9.49 -11.10 3.01
N ALA A 98 -8.81 -9.97 3.18
CA ALA A 98 -8.67 -9.33 4.49
C ALA A 98 -10.01 -8.76 4.99
N ALA A 99 -10.79 -8.14 4.10
CA ALA A 99 -12.12 -7.62 4.43
C ALA A 99 -13.09 -8.74 4.82
N GLU A 100 -13.13 -9.83 4.06
CA GLU A 100 -13.93 -11.02 4.39
C GLU A 100 -13.61 -11.54 5.80
N ARG A 101 -12.31 -11.67 6.12
CA ARG A 101 -11.87 -12.11 7.46
C ARG A 101 -12.28 -11.13 8.56
N ALA A 102 -12.17 -9.83 8.31
CA ALA A 102 -12.59 -8.80 9.26
C ALA A 102 -14.11 -8.89 9.53
N VAL A 103 -14.92 -9.01 8.48
CA VAL A 103 -16.39 -9.11 8.60
C VAL A 103 -16.79 -10.40 9.32
N ASN A 104 -16.22 -11.55 8.97
CA ASN A 104 -16.51 -12.83 9.64
C ASN A 104 -16.10 -12.82 11.13
N MET A 105 -14.99 -12.16 11.45
CA MET A 105 -14.57 -11.96 12.84
C MET A 105 -15.59 -11.10 13.60
N MET A 106 -16.04 -9.98 13.03
CA MET A 106 -16.99 -9.08 13.69
C MET A 106 -18.38 -9.68 13.87
N LEU A 107 -18.92 -10.34 12.84
CA LEU A 107 -20.30 -10.83 12.86
C LEU A 107 -20.44 -12.21 13.51
N HIS A 108 -19.38 -13.02 13.47
CA HIS A 108 -19.45 -14.44 13.82
C HIS A 108 -18.37 -14.88 14.82
N GLY A 109 -17.50 -13.98 15.28
CA GLY A 109 -16.38 -14.33 16.16
C GLY A 109 -15.35 -15.26 15.51
N THR A 110 -15.31 -15.33 14.17
CA THR A 110 -14.39 -16.22 13.46
C THR A 110 -12.97 -15.68 13.53
N HIS A 111 -12.01 -16.49 13.97
CA HIS A 111 -10.61 -16.09 14.06
C HIS A 111 -10.04 -15.72 12.66
N PRO A 112 -9.39 -14.55 12.49
CA PRO A 112 -8.93 -14.07 11.19
C PRO A 112 -7.70 -14.83 10.64
N GLY A 113 -7.13 -15.75 11.42
CA GLY A 113 -6.05 -16.64 11.00
C GLY A 113 -4.70 -15.92 10.99
N ALA A 114 -3.91 -16.10 9.94
CA ALA A 114 -2.60 -15.44 9.79
C ALA A 114 -2.68 -13.91 9.75
N LEU A 115 -3.88 -13.34 9.58
CA LEU A 115 -4.08 -11.89 9.60
C LEU A 115 -4.42 -11.34 10.99
N ASP A 116 -4.54 -12.16 12.04
CA ASP A 116 -4.83 -11.66 13.39
C ASP A 116 -3.81 -10.60 13.80
N ALA A 117 -4.32 -9.44 14.24
CA ALA A 117 -3.51 -8.36 14.76
C ALA A 117 -2.68 -8.77 15.98
N LYS A 118 -3.21 -9.68 16.82
CA LYS A 118 -2.54 -10.18 18.02
C LYS A 118 -1.27 -10.97 17.74
N ARG A 119 -1.04 -11.41 16.49
CA ARG A 119 0.19 -12.12 16.12
C ARG A 119 1.46 -11.27 16.30
N LEU A 120 1.31 -9.94 16.37
CA LEU A 120 2.41 -9.00 16.59
C LEU A 120 2.50 -8.52 18.04
N GLU A 121 1.61 -8.99 18.93
CA GLU A 121 1.72 -8.70 20.36
C GLU A 121 2.87 -9.52 20.97
N PRO A 122 3.63 -8.96 21.92
CA PRO A 122 4.62 -9.73 22.67
C PRO A 122 3.95 -10.91 23.38
N ALA A 123 4.59 -12.08 23.40
CA ALA A 123 4.14 -13.17 24.24
C ALA A 123 4.20 -12.72 25.72
N VAL A 124 3.06 -12.82 26.41
CA VAL A 124 2.91 -12.54 27.84
C VAL A 124 3.50 -13.69 28.66
#